data_AF-A0AAP4CXF3-F1
#
_entry.id   AF-A0AAP4CXF3-F1
#
_cell.length_a   1.000
_cell.length_b   1.000
_cell.length_c   1.000
_cell.angle_alpha   90.00
_cell.angle_beta   90.00
_cell.angle_gamma   90.00
#
_symmetry.space_group_name_H-M   'P 1'
#
loop_
_entity.id
_entity.type
_entity.pdbx_description
1 polymer ?
#
loop_
_entity_poly.entity_id
_entity_poly.type
_entity_poly.pdbx_seq_one_letter_code
_entity_poly.pdbx_strand_id
1 'polypeptide(L)'
;MSAAVQELIENGQTALGIELGSTRIKAVLIGPDHEVLATGGHSWENQIVDGLWSYSLSAVKEGLCDAYATLVAQVKERYGVVPTTYGSLGISAMMHGYLAFDADGKQLAPFRTWRNTNTGRAAAELIDAFHFNIPLRWSIAHLHQAVIDEETHVPQIASINTLSGWVHEQLTGRHVLGIGDASGMFPIDSVAGDFDASMVAAYDELVAPRHLPWRLSDLLPTVLSAGEDAGVLTEEGALLLDPTGTLRPGIAMCPPEGDAGTGMVATNSVAQRTGNISCGTSVFLMIVLEKALKRLHTEVDMVTTPDGSPVAMVHSNNGSSELDEWVGMFVEFAKLAGMDMKVSDVYDLLYFNALKGDADGAGLLAYNTLSAEPIMGLEGGRPLFTHTPDATFTLANAFRVQLMSVFAAVRIGLDILADEGVGLDKVFAHGGLFKTPGVAQKILADSLGIAASVGETAGEGGAWGIAVLAQFMKSRGEGETLPEYLDSKVFANAQATVIDADPDDAKAYEKFLERFKAALPAVQAAADNS
;
A
#
# COMPACT_ATOMS: atom_id res chain seq x y z
N MET A 1 -3.09 -30.56 -18.68
CA MET A 1 -2.91 -29.17 -18.23
C MET A 1 -1.53 -28.62 -18.58
N SER A 2 -0.40 -29.29 -18.29
CA SER A 2 0.93 -28.71 -18.60
C SER A 2 1.18 -28.41 -20.08
N ALA A 3 0.74 -29.24 -21.02
CA ALA A 3 0.94 -29.00 -22.47
C ALA A 3 0.22 -27.74 -22.98
N ALA A 4 -0.96 -27.41 -22.42
CA ALA A 4 -1.68 -26.18 -22.76
C ALA A 4 -0.98 -24.94 -22.18
N VAL A 5 -0.48 -25.03 -20.94
CA VAL A 5 0.30 -23.94 -20.33
C VAL A 5 1.63 -23.71 -21.04
N GLN A 6 2.27 -24.78 -21.49
CA GLN A 6 3.48 -24.71 -22.30
C GLN A 6 3.25 -23.89 -23.57
N GLU A 7 2.18 -24.17 -24.32
CA GLU A 7 1.83 -23.45 -25.54
C GLU A 7 1.56 -21.96 -25.27
N LEU A 8 0.87 -21.63 -24.16
CA LEU A 8 0.65 -20.24 -23.74
C LEU A 8 1.98 -19.49 -23.49
N ILE A 9 2.95 -20.15 -22.85
CA ILE A 9 4.26 -19.58 -22.55
C ILE A 9 5.09 -19.39 -23.84
N GLU A 10 5.15 -20.42 -24.70
CA GLU A 10 5.92 -20.37 -25.95
C GLU A 10 5.38 -19.31 -26.92
N ASN A 11 4.06 -19.11 -26.94
CA ASN A 11 3.39 -18.13 -27.80
C ASN A 11 3.30 -16.72 -27.20
N GLY A 12 3.83 -16.47 -26.00
CA GLY A 12 3.77 -15.14 -25.37
C GLY A 12 2.34 -14.70 -25.04
N GLN A 13 1.51 -15.62 -24.56
CA GLN A 13 0.12 -15.36 -24.14
C GLN A 13 -0.03 -15.19 -22.62
N THR A 14 1.08 -14.94 -21.94
CA THR A 14 1.19 -14.74 -20.49
C THR A 14 1.57 -13.29 -20.16
N ALA A 15 1.29 -12.84 -18.95
CA ALA A 15 1.72 -11.53 -18.46
C ALA A 15 2.73 -11.68 -17.32
N LEU A 16 3.82 -10.91 -17.38
CA LEU A 16 4.86 -10.87 -16.35
C LEU A 16 4.69 -9.62 -15.48
N GLY A 17 4.55 -9.80 -14.18
CA GLY A 17 4.59 -8.71 -13.21
C GLY A 17 5.81 -8.82 -12.32
N ILE A 18 6.48 -7.72 -12.04
CA ILE A 18 7.60 -7.67 -11.09
C ILE A 18 7.34 -6.55 -10.08
N GLU A 19 7.37 -6.86 -8.80
CA GLU A 19 7.21 -5.90 -7.71
C GLU A 19 8.50 -5.80 -6.89
N LEU A 20 9.02 -4.58 -6.72
CA LEU A 20 10.12 -4.27 -5.83
C LEU A 20 9.60 -3.81 -4.46
N GLY A 21 9.22 -4.77 -3.62
CA GLY A 21 8.79 -4.50 -2.25
C GLY A 21 9.97 -4.20 -1.31
N SER A 22 9.66 -3.76 -0.08
CA SER A 22 10.70 -3.31 0.89
C SER A 22 11.68 -4.39 1.36
N THR A 23 11.30 -5.67 1.34
CA THR A 23 12.18 -6.76 1.83
C THR A 23 12.36 -7.87 0.80
N ARG A 24 11.60 -7.81 -0.29
CA ARG A 24 11.63 -8.81 -1.35
C ARG A 24 11.22 -8.21 -2.68
N ILE A 25 11.94 -8.56 -3.72
CA ILE A 25 11.52 -8.39 -5.12
C ILE A 25 10.83 -9.69 -5.53
N LYS A 26 9.62 -9.59 -6.08
CA LYS A 26 8.82 -10.75 -6.51
C LYS A 26 8.53 -10.63 -8.00
N ALA A 27 8.64 -11.73 -8.71
CA ALA A 27 8.22 -11.85 -10.10
C ALA A 27 7.07 -12.87 -10.18
N VAL A 28 6.04 -12.58 -10.97
CA VAL A 28 4.86 -13.43 -11.14
C VAL A 28 4.54 -13.54 -12.62
N LEU A 29 4.33 -14.77 -13.08
CA LEU A 29 3.84 -15.07 -14.42
C LEU A 29 2.40 -15.53 -14.31
N ILE A 30 1.48 -14.81 -14.95
CA ILE A 30 0.07 -15.18 -15.00
C ILE A 30 -0.35 -15.66 -16.39
N GLY A 31 -1.32 -16.58 -16.40
CA GLY A 31 -2.03 -17.03 -17.59
C GLY A 31 -3.09 -16.04 -18.07
N PRO A 32 -3.76 -16.33 -19.20
CA PRO A 32 -4.83 -15.49 -19.73
C PRO A 32 -6.08 -15.42 -18.82
N ASP A 33 -6.21 -16.39 -17.91
CA ASP A 33 -7.21 -16.50 -16.85
C ASP A 33 -6.76 -15.90 -15.51
N HIS A 34 -5.65 -15.15 -15.50
CA HIS A 34 -5.05 -14.50 -14.33
C HIS A 34 -4.52 -15.46 -13.27
N GLU A 35 -4.52 -16.77 -13.55
CA GLU A 35 -3.95 -17.78 -12.66
C GLU A 35 -2.43 -17.70 -12.62
N VAL A 36 -1.86 -17.89 -11.43
CA VAL A 36 -0.40 -17.86 -11.24
C VAL A 36 0.21 -19.16 -11.79
N LEU A 37 1.01 -19.02 -12.85
CA LEU A 37 1.73 -20.13 -13.48
C LEU A 37 3.09 -20.36 -12.80
N ALA A 38 3.81 -19.27 -12.55
CA ALA A 38 5.11 -19.32 -11.90
C ALA A 38 5.41 -18.05 -11.11
N THR A 39 6.30 -18.20 -10.14
CA THR A 39 6.78 -17.14 -9.26
C THR A 39 8.30 -17.21 -9.13
N GLY A 40 8.92 -16.05 -8.95
CA GLY A 40 10.32 -15.89 -8.63
C GLY A 40 10.50 -14.81 -7.58
N GLY A 41 11.70 -14.70 -7.01
CA GLY A 41 11.97 -13.59 -6.14
C GLY A 41 13.38 -13.55 -5.60
N HIS A 42 13.71 -12.39 -5.05
CA HIS A 42 14.99 -12.05 -4.47
C HIS A 42 14.76 -11.34 -3.13
N SER A 43 15.42 -11.80 -2.07
CA SER A 43 15.39 -11.12 -0.78
C SER A 43 16.47 -10.06 -0.72
N TRP A 44 16.12 -8.88 -0.19
CA TRP A 44 17.01 -7.73 -0.10
C TRP A 44 16.61 -6.86 1.08
N GLU A 45 17.49 -5.94 1.48
CA GLU A 45 17.27 -5.06 2.63
C GLU A 45 17.88 -3.69 2.35
N ASN A 46 17.24 -2.65 2.88
CA ASN A 46 17.80 -1.29 2.81
C ASN A 46 19.01 -1.15 3.71
N GLN A 47 19.78 -0.10 3.45
CA GLN A 47 20.95 0.26 4.23
C GLN A 47 20.89 1.74 4.56
N ILE A 48 21.57 2.15 5.62
CA ILE A 48 21.77 3.55 5.94
C ILE A 48 22.99 4.05 5.16
N VAL A 49 22.78 5.01 4.26
CA VAL A 49 23.81 5.72 3.50
C VAL A 49 23.65 7.20 3.80
N ASP A 50 24.72 7.83 4.30
CA ASP A 50 24.72 9.24 4.72
C ASP A 50 23.57 9.60 5.70
N GLY A 51 23.22 8.66 6.57
CA GLY A 51 22.15 8.82 7.56
C GLY A 51 20.73 8.58 7.03
N LEU A 52 20.57 8.19 5.76
CA LEU A 52 19.27 7.96 5.12
C LEU A 52 19.12 6.49 4.68
N TRP A 53 17.90 5.97 4.79
CA TRP A 53 17.55 4.63 4.30
C TRP A 53 17.52 4.60 2.77
N SER A 54 18.36 3.75 2.18
CA SER A 54 18.59 3.66 0.73
C SER A 54 18.73 2.21 0.27
N TYR A 55 18.41 1.98 -0.99
CA TYR A 55 18.89 0.83 -1.77
C TYR A 55 19.85 1.35 -2.83
N SER A 56 20.93 0.63 -3.11
CA SER A 56 21.79 0.99 -4.26
C SER A 56 21.11 0.57 -5.56
N LEU A 57 21.30 1.36 -6.62
CA LEU A 57 20.79 1.00 -7.95
C LEU A 57 21.42 -0.29 -8.49
N SER A 58 22.61 -0.69 -7.99
CA SER A 58 23.19 -1.99 -8.29
C SER A 58 22.39 -3.14 -7.67
N ALA A 59 21.99 -3.01 -6.40
CA ALA A 59 21.17 -4.01 -5.71
C ALA A 59 19.79 -4.14 -6.37
N VAL A 60 19.22 -3.03 -6.86
CA VAL A 60 17.99 -3.06 -7.65
C VAL A 60 18.16 -3.91 -8.92
N LYS A 61 19.22 -3.67 -9.69
CA LYS A 61 19.50 -4.43 -10.93
C LYS A 61 19.76 -5.91 -10.64
N GLU A 62 20.60 -6.22 -9.66
CA GLU A 62 20.91 -7.59 -9.25
C GLU A 62 19.65 -8.34 -8.80
N GLY A 63 18.81 -7.69 -7.99
CA GLY A 63 17.58 -8.28 -7.50
C GLY A 63 16.50 -8.49 -8.56
N LEU A 64 16.41 -7.59 -9.55
CA LEU A 64 15.57 -7.78 -10.73
C LEU A 64 15.99 -9.02 -11.54
N CYS A 65 17.29 -9.13 -11.84
CA CYS A 65 17.84 -10.28 -12.56
C CYS A 65 17.55 -11.60 -11.82
N ASP A 66 17.78 -11.64 -10.51
CA ASP A 66 17.61 -12.85 -9.72
C ASP A 66 16.12 -13.23 -9.56
N ALA A 67 15.25 -12.26 -9.31
CA ALA A 67 13.81 -12.49 -9.28
C ALA A 67 13.28 -13.03 -10.61
N TYR A 68 13.76 -12.51 -11.74
CA TYR A 68 13.41 -13.01 -13.06
C TYR A 68 14.00 -14.40 -13.33
N ALA A 69 15.28 -14.62 -13.06
CA ALA A 69 15.96 -15.89 -13.29
C ALA A 69 15.34 -17.04 -12.47
N THR A 70 14.95 -16.77 -11.22
CA THR A 70 14.25 -17.75 -10.37
C THR A 70 12.86 -18.08 -10.91
N LEU A 71 12.12 -17.11 -11.45
CA LEU A 71 10.85 -17.36 -12.14
C LEU A 71 11.06 -18.24 -13.38
N VAL A 72 12.05 -17.91 -14.22
CA VAL A 72 12.40 -18.70 -15.41
C VAL A 72 12.79 -20.14 -15.05
N ALA A 73 13.58 -20.32 -13.99
CA ALA A 73 13.94 -21.64 -13.48
C ALA A 73 12.70 -22.44 -13.06
N GLN A 74 11.75 -21.80 -12.37
CA GLN A 74 10.51 -22.43 -11.95
C GLN A 74 9.61 -22.80 -13.15
N VAL A 75 9.53 -21.93 -14.17
CA VAL A 75 8.82 -22.23 -15.42
C VAL A 75 9.43 -23.45 -16.11
N LYS A 76 10.76 -23.51 -16.20
CA LYS A 76 11.49 -24.65 -16.80
C LYS A 76 11.26 -25.94 -16.02
N GLU A 77 11.28 -25.89 -14.70
CA GLU A 77 11.03 -27.05 -13.84
C GLU A 77 9.61 -27.58 -14.00
N ARG A 78 8.60 -26.69 -14.00
CA ARG A 78 7.18 -27.07 -14.03
C ARG A 78 6.67 -27.44 -15.41
N TYR A 79 7.12 -26.73 -16.44
CA TYR A 79 6.54 -26.81 -17.80
C TYR A 79 7.53 -27.25 -18.86
N GLY A 80 8.82 -27.45 -18.53
CA GLY A 80 9.82 -27.95 -19.47
C GLY A 80 10.26 -26.95 -20.52
N VAL A 81 9.88 -25.68 -20.40
CA VAL A 81 10.19 -24.61 -21.37
C VAL A 81 10.90 -23.43 -20.75
N VAL A 82 11.66 -22.71 -21.57
CA VAL A 82 12.28 -21.45 -21.20
C VAL A 82 11.55 -20.34 -21.97
N PRO A 83 10.88 -19.40 -21.28
CA PRO A 83 10.22 -18.29 -21.95
C PRO A 83 11.24 -17.42 -22.68
N THR A 84 10.90 -17.00 -23.89
CA THR A 84 11.72 -16.09 -24.72
C THR A 84 10.99 -14.78 -25.01
N THR A 85 9.73 -14.67 -24.58
CA THR A 85 8.87 -13.49 -24.73
C THR A 85 7.68 -13.64 -23.78
N TYR A 86 6.98 -12.52 -23.55
CA TYR A 86 5.72 -12.46 -22.82
C TYR A 86 4.73 -11.62 -23.61
N GLY A 87 3.45 -11.76 -23.28
CA GLY A 87 2.40 -10.98 -23.92
C GLY A 87 2.45 -9.51 -23.50
N SER A 88 2.75 -9.28 -22.23
CA SER A 88 2.87 -7.97 -21.60
C SER A 88 3.72 -8.07 -20.35
N LEU A 89 4.31 -6.94 -19.93
CA LEU A 89 5.13 -6.84 -18.72
C LEU A 89 4.73 -5.59 -17.92
N GLY A 90 4.77 -5.67 -16.59
CA GLY A 90 4.58 -4.49 -15.74
C GLY A 90 5.52 -4.47 -14.53
N ILE A 91 5.89 -3.27 -14.11
CA ILE A 91 6.76 -3.02 -12.96
C ILE A 91 5.96 -2.31 -11.86
N SER A 92 6.07 -2.83 -10.64
CA SER A 92 5.58 -2.22 -9.42
C SER A 92 6.73 -2.01 -8.45
N ALA A 93 6.65 -0.99 -7.59
CA ALA A 93 7.60 -0.84 -6.50
C ALA A 93 6.94 -0.22 -5.26
N MET A 94 7.63 -0.31 -4.12
CA MET A 94 7.25 0.41 -2.92
C MET A 94 7.01 1.89 -3.24
N MET A 95 5.85 2.41 -2.85
CA MET A 95 5.53 3.81 -3.11
C MET A 95 6.43 4.77 -2.34
N HIS A 96 6.51 5.95 -2.92
CA HIS A 96 7.29 7.11 -2.53
C HIS A 96 8.80 6.98 -2.67
N GLY A 97 9.46 8.11 -2.45
CA GLY A 97 10.90 8.25 -2.41
C GLY A 97 11.44 9.25 -3.41
N TYR A 98 12.76 9.42 -3.42
CA TYR A 98 13.44 10.42 -4.22
C TYR A 98 14.71 9.84 -4.84
N LEU A 99 14.63 9.59 -6.14
CA LEU A 99 15.78 9.38 -7.02
C LEU A 99 15.96 10.65 -7.86
N ALA A 100 17.15 11.23 -7.84
CA ALA A 100 17.49 12.43 -8.62
C ALA A 100 18.66 12.13 -9.55
N PHE A 101 18.53 12.58 -10.79
CA PHE A 101 19.50 12.34 -11.86
C PHE A 101 19.90 13.64 -12.55
N ASP A 102 21.13 13.69 -13.04
CA ASP A 102 21.58 14.75 -13.95
C ASP A 102 21.15 14.47 -15.39
N ALA A 103 21.48 15.40 -16.30
CA ALA A 103 21.13 15.30 -17.72
C ALA A 103 21.78 14.10 -18.44
N ASP A 104 22.82 13.49 -17.86
CA ASP A 104 23.48 12.29 -18.38
C ASP A 104 22.92 11.00 -17.75
N GLY A 105 21.89 11.11 -16.90
CA GLY A 105 21.26 9.98 -16.21
C GLY A 105 22.06 9.44 -15.03
N LYS A 106 23.07 10.18 -14.54
CA LYS A 106 23.85 9.77 -13.37
C LYS A 106 23.12 10.15 -12.09
N GLN A 107 23.05 9.19 -11.16
CA GLN A 107 22.45 9.40 -9.84
C GLN A 107 23.22 10.48 -9.06
N LEU A 108 22.48 11.48 -8.58
CA LEU A 108 23.00 12.67 -7.91
C LEU A 108 23.03 12.57 -6.38
N ALA A 109 22.13 11.78 -5.80
CA ALA A 109 22.04 11.53 -4.37
C ALA A 109 21.61 10.08 -4.11
N PRO A 110 21.97 9.49 -2.94
CA PRO A 110 21.44 8.19 -2.53
C PRO A 110 19.90 8.17 -2.60
N PHE A 111 19.33 7.03 -2.93
CA PHE A 111 17.88 6.86 -3.00
C PHE A 111 17.27 7.13 -1.62
N ARG A 112 16.42 8.15 -1.50
CA ARG A 112 15.68 8.39 -0.25
C ARG A 112 14.39 7.59 -0.30
N THR A 113 14.34 6.47 0.41
CA THR A 113 13.16 5.60 0.49
C THR A 113 12.04 6.22 1.35
N TRP A 114 10.85 5.61 1.30
CA TRP A 114 9.68 5.96 2.11
C TRP A 114 9.91 5.98 3.63
N ARG A 115 10.96 5.32 4.13
CA ARG A 115 11.31 5.29 5.56
C ARG A 115 11.94 6.59 6.05
N ASN A 116 12.34 7.48 5.15
CA ASN A 116 12.96 8.74 5.51
C ASN A 116 11.88 9.78 5.79
N THR A 117 11.65 10.08 7.07
CA THR A 117 10.66 11.06 7.53
C THR A 117 11.30 12.35 8.04
N ASN A 118 12.45 12.74 7.47
CA ASN A 118 13.28 13.87 7.90
C ASN A 118 12.95 15.20 7.19
N THR A 119 11.80 15.31 6.54
CA THR A 119 11.38 16.42 5.67
C THR A 119 10.31 17.31 6.30
N GLY A 120 10.18 17.31 7.63
CA GLY A 120 9.09 18.02 8.34
C GLY A 120 9.02 19.52 8.05
N ARG A 121 10.17 20.19 7.88
CA ARG A 121 10.21 21.61 7.48
C ARG A 121 9.67 21.81 6.07
N ALA A 122 10.12 20.97 5.14
CA ALA A 122 9.66 21.01 3.77
C ALA A 122 8.16 20.75 3.65
N ALA A 123 7.65 19.72 4.33
CA ALA A 123 6.23 19.40 4.32
C ALA A 123 5.37 20.54 4.87
N ALA A 124 5.78 21.19 5.96
CA ALA A 124 5.06 22.34 6.50
C ALA A 124 4.98 23.51 5.50
N GLU A 125 6.10 23.88 4.87
CA GLU A 125 6.12 24.95 3.84
C GLU A 125 5.26 24.60 2.61
N LEU A 126 5.27 23.32 2.20
CA LEU A 126 4.47 22.85 1.06
C LEU A 126 2.97 22.77 1.38
N ILE A 127 2.59 22.34 2.58
CA ILE A 127 1.20 22.33 3.04
C ILE A 127 0.64 23.74 3.05
N ASP A 128 1.41 24.71 3.53
CA ASP A 128 1.01 26.13 3.53
C ASP A 128 0.87 26.67 2.10
N ALA A 129 1.76 26.28 1.18
CA ALA A 129 1.74 26.73 -0.22
C ALA A 129 0.61 26.09 -1.05
N PHE A 130 0.30 24.81 -0.82
CA PHE A 130 -0.65 24.05 -1.63
C PHE A 130 -2.03 23.95 -1.01
N HIS A 131 -2.17 24.20 0.30
CA HIS A 131 -3.37 23.89 1.08
C HIS A 131 -3.81 22.42 0.93
N PHE A 132 -2.83 21.53 0.83
CA PHE A 132 -2.98 20.09 0.61
C PHE A 132 -1.99 19.35 1.52
N ASN A 133 -2.38 18.19 2.07
CA ASN A 133 -1.52 17.42 2.96
C ASN A 133 -0.32 16.84 2.20
N ILE A 134 0.90 17.06 2.67
CA ILE A 134 2.13 16.55 2.05
C ILE A 134 2.82 15.58 3.02
N PRO A 135 2.69 14.27 2.79
CA PRO A 135 3.41 13.27 3.57
C PRO A 135 4.92 13.41 3.44
N LEU A 136 5.63 13.24 4.56
CA LEU A 136 7.08 13.45 4.66
C LEU A 136 7.90 12.61 3.64
N ARG A 137 7.36 11.46 3.28
CA ARG A 137 8.00 10.47 2.41
C ARG A 137 7.88 10.79 0.92
N TRP A 138 7.03 11.75 0.53
CA TRP A 138 6.79 12.08 -0.89
C TRP A 138 8.03 12.69 -1.55
N SER A 139 8.14 12.48 -2.88
CA SER A 139 9.26 13.00 -3.66
C SER A 139 9.40 14.51 -3.55
N ILE A 140 8.28 15.26 -3.58
CA ILE A 140 8.31 16.71 -3.43
C ILE A 140 8.79 17.19 -2.06
N ALA A 141 8.47 16.46 -0.99
CA ALA A 141 8.96 16.78 0.35
C ALA A 141 10.48 16.60 0.42
N HIS A 142 11.02 15.53 -0.18
CA HIS A 142 12.46 15.30 -0.26
C HIS A 142 13.19 16.30 -1.16
N LEU A 143 12.62 16.65 -2.33
CA LEU A 143 13.18 17.66 -3.22
C LEU A 143 13.21 19.03 -2.53
N HIS A 144 12.10 19.45 -1.94
CA HIS A 144 12.03 20.73 -1.26
C HIS A 144 12.92 20.79 -0.02
N GLN A 145 13.07 19.69 0.72
CA GLN A 145 14.04 19.61 1.81
C GLN A 145 15.47 19.80 1.29
N ALA A 146 15.83 19.18 0.16
CA ALA A 146 17.15 19.37 -0.47
C ALA A 146 17.37 20.82 -0.93
N VAL A 147 16.33 21.49 -1.44
CA VAL A 147 16.35 22.92 -1.79
C VAL A 147 16.57 23.76 -0.53
N ILE A 148 15.82 23.49 0.55
CA ILE A 148 15.95 24.20 1.83
C ILE A 148 17.36 24.08 2.39
N ASP A 149 17.94 22.87 2.35
CA ASP A 149 19.25 22.58 2.90
C ASP A 149 20.41 22.95 1.94
N GLU A 150 20.09 23.54 0.78
CA GLU A 150 21.05 23.98 -0.23
C GLU A 150 22.00 22.85 -0.67
N GLU A 151 21.46 21.64 -0.81
CA GLU A 151 22.27 20.49 -1.18
C GLU A 151 22.93 20.69 -2.56
N THR A 152 24.22 20.36 -2.66
CA THR A 152 25.07 20.69 -3.83
C THR A 152 24.59 20.09 -5.16
N HIS A 153 23.78 19.05 -5.08
CA HIS A 153 23.25 18.35 -6.25
C HIS A 153 22.00 19.02 -6.84
N VAL A 154 21.29 19.86 -6.08
CA VAL A 154 19.99 20.44 -6.48
C VAL A 154 20.06 21.20 -7.81
N PRO A 155 21.08 22.05 -8.09
CA PRO A 155 21.16 22.74 -9.39
C PRO A 155 21.47 21.82 -10.57
N GLN A 156 21.88 20.57 -10.33
CA GLN A 156 22.27 19.61 -11.37
C GLN A 156 21.13 18.68 -11.76
N ILE A 157 20.01 18.70 -11.04
CA ILE A 157 18.87 17.81 -11.28
C ILE A 157 18.26 18.13 -12.64
N ALA A 158 18.16 17.10 -13.47
CA ALA A 158 17.45 17.14 -14.74
C ALA A 158 16.17 16.28 -14.71
N SER A 159 16.12 15.27 -13.85
CA SER A 159 14.91 14.48 -13.62
C SER A 159 14.86 13.89 -12.22
N ILE A 160 13.64 13.67 -11.73
CA ILE A 160 13.37 12.87 -10.55
C ILE A 160 12.46 11.70 -10.88
N ASN A 161 12.56 10.63 -10.09
CA ASN A 161 11.77 9.43 -10.31
C ASN A 161 11.46 8.70 -8.99
N THR A 162 10.44 7.84 -9.01
CA THR A 162 10.25 6.78 -8.01
C THR A 162 11.05 5.54 -8.42
N LEU A 163 11.08 4.53 -7.54
CA LEU A 163 11.75 3.27 -7.88
C LEU A 163 11.06 2.55 -9.05
N SER A 164 9.72 2.55 -9.11
CA SER A 164 8.98 1.86 -10.19
C SER A 164 9.25 2.54 -11.54
N GLY A 165 9.16 3.87 -11.59
CA GLY A 165 9.39 4.65 -12.79
C GLY A 165 10.84 4.58 -13.26
N TRP A 166 11.82 4.59 -12.34
CA TRP A 166 13.23 4.43 -12.73
C TRP A 166 13.49 3.06 -13.35
N VAL A 167 13.00 1.97 -12.73
CA VAL A 167 13.16 0.62 -13.30
C VAL A 167 12.49 0.53 -14.67
N HIS A 168 11.28 1.07 -14.81
CA HIS A 168 10.57 1.12 -16.09
C HIS A 168 11.34 1.87 -17.17
N GLU A 169 11.93 3.01 -16.82
CA GLU A 169 12.76 3.80 -17.73
C GLU A 169 14.02 3.03 -18.15
N GLN A 170 14.65 2.27 -17.24
CA GLN A 170 15.78 1.40 -17.61
C GLN A 170 15.38 0.27 -18.57
N LEU A 171 14.11 -0.15 -18.55
CA LEU A 171 13.60 -1.23 -19.41
C LEU A 171 13.04 -0.74 -20.75
N THR A 172 12.53 0.49 -20.80
CA THR A 172 11.79 1.03 -21.97
C THR A 172 12.42 2.26 -22.60
N GLY A 173 13.29 2.96 -21.88
CA GLY A 173 13.79 4.30 -22.24
C GLY A 173 12.73 5.41 -22.11
N ARG A 174 11.55 5.14 -21.53
CA ARG A 174 10.48 6.12 -21.34
C ARG A 174 10.42 6.61 -19.90
N HIS A 175 10.50 7.93 -19.71
CA HIS A 175 10.32 8.60 -18.43
C HIS A 175 8.81 8.84 -18.18
N VAL A 176 8.12 7.79 -17.76
CA VAL A 176 6.67 7.76 -17.51
C VAL A 176 6.37 7.11 -16.17
N LEU A 177 5.22 7.42 -15.58
CA LEU A 177 4.78 6.88 -14.30
C LEU A 177 3.27 6.64 -14.29
N GLY A 178 2.83 5.54 -13.68
CA GLY A 178 1.42 5.30 -13.39
C GLY A 178 0.87 6.35 -12.43
N ILE A 179 -0.37 6.78 -12.65
CA ILE A 179 -1.01 7.84 -11.86
C ILE A 179 -1.10 7.50 -10.37
N GLY A 180 -1.21 6.21 -10.03
CA GLY A 180 -1.15 5.72 -8.65
C GLY A 180 0.19 6.09 -8.00
N ASP A 181 1.32 5.68 -8.57
CA ASP A 181 2.65 6.02 -8.03
C ASP A 181 2.97 7.52 -8.13
N ALA A 182 2.51 8.19 -9.20
CA ALA A 182 2.67 9.64 -9.38
C ALA A 182 2.01 10.43 -8.23
N SER A 183 0.86 9.96 -7.72
CA SER A 183 0.23 10.55 -6.54
C SER A 183 1.06 10.43 -5.26
N GLY A 184 2.06 9.53 -5.23
CA GLY A 184 3.07 9.45 -4.19
C GLY A 184 4.29 10.35 -4.39
N MET A 185 4.38 11.06 -5.52
CA MET A 185 5.43 12.05 -5.83
C MET A 185 4.98 13.48 -5.55
N PHE A 186 3.79 13.83 -6.06
CA PHE A 186 3.23 15.19 -6.08
C PHE A 186 1.69 15.11 -6.18
N PRO A 187 0.93 16.12 -5.70
CA PRO A 187 -0.54 16.14 -5.82
C PRO A 187 -1.05 15.93 -7.26
N ILE A 188 -2.14 15.16 -7.40
CA ILE A 188 -2.79 14.82 -8.69
C ILE A 188 -4.15 15.53 -8.79
N ASP A 189 -4.44 16.09 -9.95
CA ASP A 189 -5.79 16.44 -10.36
C ASP A 189 -6.42 15.24 -11.08
N SER A 190 -7.27 14.50 -10.36
CA SER A 190 -7.97 13.32 -10.89
C SER A 190 -8.91 13.61 -12.07
N VAL A 191 -9.32 14.87 -12.29
CA VAL A 191 -10.12 15.25 -13.46
C VAL A 191 -9.24 15.42 -14.69
N ALA A 192 -8.06 16.01 -14.51
CA ALA A 192 -7.07 16.17 -15.58
C ALA A 192 -6.33 14.85 -15.89
N GLY A 193 -6.21 13.96 -14.90
CA GLY A 193 -5.42 12.73 -15.00
C GLY A 193 -3.91 12.98 -14.97
N ASP A 194 -3.48 14.07 -14.32
CA ASP A 194 -2.08 14.51 -14.29
C ASP A 194 -1.79 15.28 -12.98
N PHE A 195 -0.55 15.71 -12.77
CA PHE A 195 -0.16 16.56 -11.65
C PHE A 195 -0.99 17.85 -11.60
N ASP A 196 -1.33 18.30 -10.38
CA ASP A 196 -2.08 19.53 -10.20
C ASP A 196 -1.26 20.74 -10.69
N ALA A 197 -1.65 21.29 -11.85
CA ALA A 197 -0.93 22.38 -12.51
C ALA A 197 -0.89 23.66 -11.67
N SER A 198 -1.88 23.89 -10.81
CA SER A 198 -1.91 25.05 -9.92
C SER A 198 -0.89 24.92 -8.79
N MET A 199 -0.75 23.71 -8.23
CA MET A 199 0.26 23.42 -7.21
C MET A 199 1.67 23.36 -7.80
N VAL A 200 1.83 22.90 -9.05
CA VAL A 200 3.13 22.98 -9.76
C VAL A 200 3.55 24.44 -9.90
N ALA A 201 2.64 25.33 -10.32
CA ALA A 201 2.93 26.76 -10.43
C ALA A 201 3.23 27.40 -9.06
N ALA A 202 2.49 27.03 -8.01
CA ALA A 202 2.74 27.49 -6.66
C ALA A 202 4.13 27.07 -6.14
N TYR A 203 4.59 25.86 -6.48
CA TYR A 203 5.93 25.41 -6.14
C TYR A 203 7.01 26.22 -6.86
N ASP A 204 6.86 26.43 -8.17
CA ASP A 204 7.81 27.24 -8.95
C ASP A 204 7.92 28.67 -8.40
N GLU A 205 6.81 29.27 -7.95
CA GLU A 205 6.81 30.56 -7.25
C GLU A 205 7.51 30.50 -5.90
N LEU A 206 7.26 29.45 -5.11
CA LEU A 206 7.88 29.23 -3.79
C LEU A 206 9.41 29.17 -3.88
N VAL A 207 9.96 28.51 -4.91
CA VAL A 207 11.41 28.35 -5.08
C VAL A 207 12.06 29.41 -5.99
N ALA A 208 11.29 30.31 -6.61
CA ALA A 208 11.80 31.35 -7.51
C ALA A 208 12.97 32.19 -6.94
N PRO A 209 12.99 32.60 -5.65
CA PRO A 209 14.11 33.33 -5.06
C PRO A 209 15.43 32.55 -5.01
N ARG A 210 15.39 31.23 -5.18
CA ARG A 210 16.58 30.35 -5.21
C ARG A 210 17.27 30.34 -6.58
N HIS A 211 16.64 30.90 -7.62
CA HIS A 211 17.17 30.97 -8.99
C HIS A 211 17.64 29.61 -9.54
N LEU A 212 16.85 28.56 -9.29
CA LEU A 212 17.13 27.21 -9.77
C LEU A 212 17.08 27.15 -11.31
N PRO A 213 17.91 26.32 -11.97
CA PRO A 213 18.03 26.28 -13.43
C PRO A 213 16.94 25.45 -14.12
N TRP A 214 15.96 24.96 -13.36
CA TRP A 214 14.87 24.09 -13.81
C TRP A 214 13.55 24.58 -13.22
N ARG A 215 12.44 24.18 -13.86
CA ARG A 215 11.09 24.22 -13.30
C ARG A 215 10.68 22.84 -12.84
N LEU A 216 9.72 22.75 -11.91
CA LEU A 216 9.28 21.45 -11.41
C LEU A 216 8.76 20.54 -12.53
N SER A 217 8.04 21.09 -13.51
CA SER A 217 7.54 20.35 -14.67
C SER A 217 8.65 19.74 -15.54
N ASP A 218 9.87 20.28 -15.49
CA ASP A 218 11.00 19.75 -16.26
C ASP A 218 11.55 18.47 -15.61
N LEU A 219 11.28 18.26 -14.32
CA LEU A 219 11.86 17.17 -13.54
C LEU A 219 10.94 15.94 -13.44
N LEU A 220 9.63 16.13 -13.54
CA LEU A 220 8.62 15.11 -13.27
C LEU A 220 8.41 14.17 -14.48
N PRO A 221 8.13 12.87 -14.25
CA PRO A 221 7.77 11.94 -15.32
C PRO A 221 6.40 12.30 -15.92
N THR A 222 6.13 11.84 -17.14
CA THR A 222 4.78 11.93 -17.71
C THR A 222 3.83 10.95 -17.02
N VAL A 223 2.68 11.42 -16.55
CA VAL A 223 1.65 10.59 -15.90
C VAL A 223 0.85 9.80 -16.93
N LEU A 224 0.61 8.52 -16.65
CA LEU A 224 -0.23 7.63 -17.44
C LEU A 224 -1.19 6.86 -16.54
N SER A 225 -2.39 6.59 -17.04
CA SER A 225 -3.42 5.81 -16.38
C SER A 225 -3.39 4.34 -16.83
N ALA A 226 -3.93 3.45 -16.00
CA ALA A 226 -4.00 2.03 -16.27
C ALA A 226 -4.58 1.71 -17.66
N GLY A 227 -3.86 0.86 -18.38
CA GLY A 227 -4.21 0.40 -19.71
C GLY A 227 -3.76 1.31 -20.87
N GLU A 228 -3.11 2.44 -20.59
CA GLU A 228 -2.37 3.19 -21.60
C GLU A 228 -1.05 2.50 -22.00
N ASP A 229 -0.48 2.88 -23.15
CA ASP A 229 0.81 2.37 -23.61
C ASP A 229 1.98 3.10 -22.93
N ALA A 230 2.76 2.36 -22.15
CA ALA A 230 3.96 2.87 -21.48
C ALA A 230 5.26 2.41 -22.15
N GLY A 231 5.19 1.89 -23.38
CA GLY A 231 6.33 1.55 -24.21
C GLY A 231 6.54 0.05 -24.36
N VAL A 232 7.73 -0.29 -24.84
CA VAL A 232 8.13 -1.68 -25.08
C VAL A 232 9.48 -1.96 -24.46
N LEU A 233 9.68 -3.20 -24.01
CA LEU A 233 10.97 -3.69 -23.53
C LEU A 233 12.02 -3.53 -24.63
N THR A 234 13.08 -2.74 -24.37
CA THR A 234 14.17 -2.52 -25.31
C THR A 234 15.16 -3.69 -25.31
N GLU A 235 16.12 -3.68 -26.23
CA GLU A 235 17.20 -4.69 -26.25
C GLU A 235 18.06 -4.58 -25.00
N GLU A 236 18.41 -3.36 -24.59
CA GLU A 236 19.14 -3.08 -23.36
C GLU A 236 18.33 -3.48 -22.12
N GLY A 237 17.02 -3.21 -22.11
CA GLY A 237 16.12 -3.59 -21.04
C GLY A 237 15.99 -5.11 -20.90
N ALA A 238 15.87 -5.83 -22.03
CA ALA A 238 15.84 -7.28 -22.04
C ALA A 238 17.14 -7.89 -21.50
N LEU A 239 18.30 -7.33 -21.86
CA LEU A 239 19.61 -7.76 -21.34
C LEU A 239 19.81 -7.38 -19.86
N LEU A 240 19.23 -6.27 -19.42
CA LEU A 240 19.23 -5.88 -18.01
C LEU A 240 18.43 -6.89 -17.19
N LEU A 241 17.26 -7.30 -17.65
CA LEU A 241 16.40 -8.25 -16.94
C LEU A 241 16.89 -9.71 -17.05
N ASP A 242 17.40 -10.08 -18.23
CA ASP A 242 17.95 -11.40 -18.55
C ASP A 242 19.35 -11.30 -19.18
N PRO A 243 20.42 -11.33 -18.37
CA PRO A 243 21.80 -11.27 -18.86
C PRO A 243 22.21 -12.43 -19.77
N THR A 244 21.40 -13.50 -19.87
CA THR A 244 21.67 -14.61 -20.80
C THR A 244 21.36 -14.27 -22.26
N GLY A 245 20.55 -13.24 -22.50
CA GLY A 245 20.06 -12.86 -23.83
C GLY A 245 18.97 -13.80 -24.37
N THR A 246 18.31 -14.58 -23.51
CA THR A 246 17.22 -15.49 -23.93
C THR A 246 15.90 -14.74 -24.13
N LEU A 247 15.62 -13.77 -23.26
CA LEU A 247 14.48 -12.87 -23.37
C LEU A 247 14.65 -11.94 -24.57
N ARG A 248 13.64 -11.91 -25.44
CA ARG A 248 13.61 -11.02 -26.61
C ARG A 248 13.00 -9.66 -26.25
N PRO A 249 13.45 -8.57 -26.89
CA PRO A 249 12.81 -7.26 -26.77
C PRO A 249 11.44 -7.23 -27.45
N GLY A 250 10.73 -6.12 -27.31
CA GLY A 250 9.44 -5.84 -27.98
C GLY A 250 8.20 -6.23 -27.17
N ILE A 251 8.36 -6.56 -25.89
CA ILE A 251 7.25 -6.87 -24.99
C ILE A 251 6.56 -5.56 -24.59
N ALA A 252 5.24 -5.46 -24.80
CA ALA A 252 4.49 -4.27 -24.41
C ALA A 252 4.48 -4.10 -22.89
N MET A 253 4.65 -2.86 -22.42
CA MET A 253 4.72 -2.54 -21.00
C MET A 253 3.61 -1.57 -20.59
N CYS A 254 2.88 -1.91 -19.52
CA CYS A 254 1.91 -0.99 -18.92
C CYS A 254 2.63 0.07 -18.07
N PRO A 255 1.94 1.17 -17.69
CA PRO A 255 2.50 2.16 -16.79
C PRO A 255 3.02 1.50 -15.52
N PRO A 256 4.22 1.89 -15.04
CA PRO A 256 4.76 1.36 -13.80
C PRO A 256 3.98 1.94 -12.61
N GLU A 257 3.70 1.13 -11.60
CA GLU A 257 2.79 1.51 -10.52
C GLU A 257 3.35 1.30 -9.11
N GLY A 258 2.64 1.90 -8.16
CA GLY A 258 2.92 1.78 -6.75
C GLY A 258 2.40 0.48 -6.14
N ASP A 259 3.04 0.01 -5.07
CA ASP A 259 2.59 -1.14 -4.28
C ASP A 259 1.17 -0.96 -3.70
N ALA A 260 0.81 0.25 -3.26
CA ALA A 260 -0.55 0.53 -2.81
C ALA A 260 -1.58 0.34 -3.93
N GLY A 261 -1.35 0.94 -5.12
CA GLY A 261 -2.25 0.83 -6.27
C GLY A 261 -2.39 -0.61 -6.78
N THR A 262 -1.28 -1.35 -6.84
CA THR A 262 -1.30 -2.77 -7.24
C THR A 262 -1.91 -3.68 -6.17
N GLY A 263 -1.81 -3.32 -4.89
CA GLY A 263 -2.56 -3.93 -3.80
C GLY A 263 -4.08 -3.71 -3.91
N MET A 264 -4.52 -2.52 -4.35
CA MET A 264 -5.93 -2.24 -4.63
C MET A 264 -6.45 -3.09 -5.78
N VAL A 265 -5.65 -3.30 -6.82
CA VAL A 265 -5.98 -4.23 -7.92
C VAL A 265 -6.09 -5.67 -7.40
N ALA A 266 -5.15 -6.10 -6.55
CA ALA A 266 -5.14 -7.44 -5.95
C ALA A 266 -6.35 -7.74 -5.04
N THR A 267 -7.04 -6.70 -4.58
CA THR A 267 -8.19 -6.78 -3.67
C THR A 267 -9.50 -6.30 -4.31
N ASN A 268 -9.51 -6.07 -5.62
CA ASN A 268 -10.65 -5.54 -6.36
C ASN A 268 -11.28 -4.28 -5.70
N SER A 269 -10.41 -3.38 -5.24
CA SER A 269 -10.78 -2.22 -4.43
C SER A 269 -10.42 -0.92 -5.13
N VAL A 270 -10.78 -0.80 -6.41
CA VAL A 270 -10.49 0.36 -7.27
C VAL A 270 -11.73 1.15 -7.67
N ALA A 271 -12.93 0.61 -7.45
CA ALA A 271 -14.18 1.30 -7.75
C ALA A 271 -14.49 2.37 -6.70
N GLN A 272 -15.08 3.49 -7.10
CA GLN A 272 -15.55 4.52 -6.17
C GLN A 272 -16.49 3.93 -5.10
N ARG A 273 -16.38 4.47 -3.87
CA ARG A 273 -17.11 4.00 -2.67
C ARG A 273 -16.74 2.59 -2.23
N THR A 274 -15.66 2.03 -2.75
CA THR A 274 -15.06 0.78 -2.24
C THR A 274 -13.73 1.07 -1.59
N GLY A 275 -13.23 0.12 -0.81
CA GLY A 275 -11.94 0.24 -0.17
C GLY A 275 -11.34 -1.09 0.20
N ASN A 276 -10.07 -1.09 0.58
CA ASN A 276 -9.44 -2.21 1.24
C ASN A 276 -8.87 -1.80 2.59
N ILE A 277 -8.79 -2.76 3.49
CA ILE A 277 -8.11 -2.61 4.77
C ILE A 277 -7.09 -3.72 4.95
N SER A 278 -5.84 -3.32 5.18
CA SER A 278 -4.73 -4.22 5.52
C SER A 278 -4.49 -4.15 7.02
N CYS A 279 -4.62 -5.27 7.73
CA CYS A 279 -4.35 -5.36 9.17
C CYS A 279 -3.20 -6.32 9.48
N GLY A 280 -2.02 -5.74 9.72
CA GLY A 280 -0.85 -6.41 10.26
C GLY A 280 -0.41 -5.76 11.57
N THR A 281 0.89 -5.54 11.75
CA THR A 281 1.45 -4.76 12.87
C THR A 281 0.97 -3.31 12.87
N SER A 282 0.61 -2.78 11.70
CA SER A 282 -0.09 -1.51 11.47
C SER A 282 -1.36 -1.75 10.65
N VAL A 283 -2.23 -0.74 10.55
CA VAL A 283 -3.47 -0.82 9.77
C VAL A 283 -3.52 0.29 8.74
N PHE A 284 -3.88 -0.07 7.50
CA PHE A 284 -4.11 0.89 6.42
C PHE A 284 -5.52 0.68 5.87
N LEU A 285 -6.32 1.74 5.85
CA LEU A 285 -7.61 1.76 5.17
C LEU A 285 -7.51 2.70 3.96
N MET A 286 -7.78 2.16 2.77
CA MET A 286 -7.81 2.89 1.51
C MET A 286 -9.27 3.00 1.06
N ILE A 287 -9.76 4.21 0.80
CA ILE A 287 -11.15 4.45 0.34
C ILE A 287 -11.12 5.22 -0.96
N VAL A 288 -11.68 4.64 -2.02
CA VAL A 288 -11.83 5.31 -3.31
C VAL A 288 -12.98 6.31 -3.23
N LEU A 289 -12.67 7.57 -3.49
CA LEU A 289 -13.60 8.68 -3.34
C LEU A 289 -14.29 9.00 -4.67
N GLU A 290 -15.52 9.51 -4.58
CA GLU A 290 -16.26 10.04 -5.74
C GLU A 290 -15.71 11.41 -6.19
N LYS A 291 -15.00 12.11 -5.30
CA LYS A 291 -14.47 13.46 -5.48
C LYS A 291 -13.32 13.70 -4.49
N ALA A 292 -12.44 14.66 -4.80
CA ALA A 292 -11.42 15.13 -3.87
C ALA A 292 -12.03 15.74 -2.60
N LEU A 293 -11.28 15.67 -1.49
CA LEU A 293 -11.64 16.31 -0.21
C LEU A 293 -11.59 17.84 -0.34
N LYS A 294 -12.49 18.55 0.35
CA LYS A 294 -12.58 20.01 0.26
C LYS A 294 -11.74 20.73 1.30
N ARG A 295 -11.59 20.15 2.48
CA ARG A 295 -10.78 20.70 3.57
C ARG A 295 -9.42 20.01 3.62
N LEU A 296 -8.44 20.74 4.13
CA LEU A 296 -7.14 20.18 4.47
C LEU A 296 -7.28 19.26 5.68
N HIS A 297 -6.91 17.99 5.50
CA HIS A 297 -6.85 16.97 6.54
C HIS A 297 -5.41 16.44 6.58
N THR A 298 -4.62 16.90 7.54
CA THR A 298 -3.21 16.47 7.71
C THR A 298 -3.09 15.02 8.18
N GLU A 299 -4.19 14.46 8.67
CA GLU A 299 -4.34 13.10 9.15
C GLU A 299 -4.75 12.09 8.06
N VAL A 300 -5.07 12.56 6.86
CA VAL A 300 -5.44 11.73 5.70
C VAL A 300 -4.45 11.95 4.58
N ASP A 301 -3.83 10.86 4.12
CA ASP A 301 -2.98 10.90 2.94
C ASP A 301 -3.85 10.71 1.70
N MET A 302 -3.63 11.53 0.67
CA MET A 302 -4.39 11.47 -0.58
C MET A 302 -3.52 10.84 -1.66
N VAL A 303 -3.98 9.74 -2.23
CA VAL A 303 -3.34 9.04 -3.37
C VAL A 303 -4.38 8.79 -4.45
N THR A 304 -4.05 8.02 -5.48
CA THR A 304 -5.03 7.61 -6.50
C THR A 304 -5.03 6.11 -6.75
N THR A 305 -6.13 5.61 -7.32
CA THR A 305 -6.17 4.29 -7.96
C THR A 305 -5.34 4.31 -9.25
N PRO A 306 -4.97 3.14 -9.80
CA PRO A 306 -4.24 3.09 -11.07
C PRO A 306 -4.97 3.70 -12.27
N ASP A 307 -6.29 3.88 -12.20
CA ASP A 307 -7.11 4.58 -13.20
C ASP A 307 -7.45 6.03 -12.83
N GLY A 308 -6.83 6.57 -11.77
CA GLY A 308 -6.83 8.00 -11.45
C GLY A 308 -7.91 8.47 -10.48
N SER A 309 -8.76 7.58 -9.96
CA SER A 309 -9.75 7.95 -8.94
C SER A 309 -9.06 8.37 -7.64
N PRO A 310 -9.49 9.44 -6.97
CA PRO A 310 -8.88 9.88 -5.72
C PRO A 310 -9.12 8.87 -4.60
N VAL A 311 -8.13 8.67 -3.75
CA VAL A 311 -8.16 7.70 -2.65
C VAL A 311 -7.72 8.37 -1.36
N ALA A 312 -8.57 8.27 -0.33
CA ALA A 312 -8.19 8.63 1.03
C ALA A 312 -7.52 7.43 1.70
N MET A 313 -6.33 7.63 2.23
CA MET A 313 -5.57 6.66 3.01
C MET A 313 -5.58 7.08 4.47
N VAL A 314 -6.22 6.27 5.31
CA VAL A 314 -6.19 6.40 6.76
C VAL A 314 -5.22 5.36 7.30
N HIS A 315 -4.19 5.83 8.00
CA HIS A 315 -3.17 4.98 8.60
C HIS A 315 -3.29 4.95 10.12
N SER A 316 -3.20 3.75 10.68
CA SER A 316 -3.03 3.50 12.11
C SER A 316 -1.65 2.88 12.31
N ASN A 317 -0.80 3.51 13.13
CA ASN A 317 0.52 2.97 13.44
C ASN A 317 0.42 1.63 14.18
N ASN A 318 -0.71 1.40 14.87
CA ASN A 318 -0.91 0.21 15.69
C ASN A 318 -2.00 -0.70 15.11
N GLY A 319 -1.63 -1.96 14.87
CA GLY A 319 -2.50 -3.05 14.48
C GLY A 319 -2.48 -4.18 15.51
N SER A 320 -1.92 -5.33 15.13
CA SER A 320 -1.93 -6.55 15.96
C SER A 320 -0.86 -6.61 17.05
N SER A 321 0.10 -5.68 17.11
CA SER A 321 1.28 -5.80 17.98
C SER A 321 0.93 -6.02 19.46
N GLU A 322 -0.01 -5.23 20.01
CA GLU A 322 -0.47 -5.43 21.39
C GLU A 322 -1.30 -6.71 21.56
N LEU A 323 -2.11 -7.08 20.55
CA LEU A 323 -2.82 -8.37 20.58
C LEU A 323 -1.83 -9.54 20.70
N ASP A 324 -0.69 -9.47 20.00
CA ASP A 324 0.34 -10.51 20.03
C ASP A 324 0.97 -10.66 21.42
N GLU A 325 1.24 -9.55 22.12
CA GLU A 325 1.74 -9.54 23.51
C GLU A 325 0.73 -10.17 24.48
N TRP A 326 -0.55 -9.80 24.36
CA TRP A 326 -1.61 -10.39 25.18
C TRP A 326 -1.76 -11.89 24.93
N VAL A 327 -1.75 -12.33 23.67
CA VAL A 327 -1.78 -13.76 23.33
C VAL A 327 -0.53 -14.47 23.86
N GLY A 328 0.64 -13.84 23.79
CA GLY A 328 1.90 -14.36 24.36
C GLY A 328 1.78 -14.67 25.85
N MET A 329 1.15 -13.78 26.62
CA MET A 329 0.88 -14.00 28.05
C MET A 329 -0.03 -15.23 28.29
N PHE A 330 -1.04 -15.46 27.45
CA PHE A 330 -1.88 -16.67 27.56
C PHE A 330 -1.17 -17.95 27.11
N VAL A 331 -0.26 -17.87 26.14
CA VAL A 331 0.63 -18.98 25.76
C VAL A 331 1.54 -19.35 26.93
N GLU A 332 2.10 -18.37 27.64
CA GLU A 332 2.89 -18.61 28.85
C GLU A 332 2.05 -19.29 29.94
N PHE A 333 0.85 -18.77 30.20
CA PHE A 333 -0.08 -19.38 31.17
C PHE A 333 -0.42 -20.84 30.82
N ALA A 334 -0.72 -21.13 29.55
CA ALA A 334 -1.03 -22.49 29.09
C ALA A 334 0.15 -23.45 29.34
N LYS A 335 1.39 -23.01 29.07
CA LYS A 335 2.61 -23.79 29.37
C LYS A 335 2.76 -24.05 30.86
N LEU A 336 2.53 -23.06 31.71
CA LEU A 336 2.57 -23.21 33.17
C LEU A 336 1.50 -24.18 33.69
N ALA A 337 0.34 -24.22 33.03
CA ALA A 337 -0.73 -25.17 33.32
C ALA A 337 -0.47 -26.59 32.78
N GLY A 338 0.66 -26.83 32.09
CA GLY A 338 1.01 -28.11 31.49
C GLY A 338 0.26 -28.43 30.20
N MET A 339 -0.29 -27.41 29.52
CA MET A 339 -0.97 -27.55 28.25
C MET A 339 -0.01 -27.22 27.09
N ASP A 340 0.26 -28.19 26.23
CA ASP A 340 1.03 -28.00 25.00
C ASP A 340 0.07 -27.59 23.87
N MET A 341 0.00 -26.29 23.59
CA MET A 341 -0.91 -25.71 22.60
C MET A 341 -0.11 -24.99 21.53
N LYS A 342 -0.52 -25.12 20.27
CA LYS A 342 0.03 -24.28 19.20
C LYS A 342 -0.46 -22.85 19.43
N VAL A 343 0.41 -21.88 19.15
CA VAL A 343 0.08 -20.46 19.27
C VAL A 343 -1.17 -20.11 18.43
N SER A 344 -1.30 -20.67 17.23
CA SER A 344 -2.50 -20.51 16.38
C SER A 344 -3.79 -20.92 17.08
N ASP A 345 -3.76 -22.02 17.84
CA ASP A 345 -4.94 -22.53 18.53
C ASP A 345 -5.33 -21.61 19.69
N VAL A 346 -4.34 -20.97 20.32
CA VAL A 346 -4.56 -19.96 21.36
C VAL A 346 -5.20 -18.70 20.77
N TYR A 347 -4.72 -18.22 19.61
CA TYR A 347 -5.39 -17.13 18.87
C TYR A 347 -6.86 -17.44 18.61
N ASP A 348 -7.14 -18.58 17.98
CA ASP A 348 -8.50 -18.97 17.61
C ASP A 348 -9.41 -19.05 18.84
N LEU A 349 -8.96 -19.68 19.94
CA LEU A 349 -9.75 -19.77 21.17
C LEU A 349 -10.09 -18.39 21.75
N LEU A 350 -9.11 -17.49 21.81
CA LEU A 350 -9.30 -16.15 22.36
C LEU A 350 -10.23 -15.32 21.47
N TYR A 351 -10.07 -15.41 20.15
CA TYR A 351 -10.85 -14.67 19.15
C TYR A 351 -12.30 -15.15 19.12
N PHE A 352 -12.54 -16.46 19.04
CA PHE A 352 -13.91 -17.00 19.13
C PHE A 352 -14.57 -16.71 20.48
N ASN A 353 -13.79 -16.68 21.56
CA ASN A 353 -14.32 -16.29 22.87
C ASN A 353 -14.66 -14.80 22.93
N ALA A 354 -13.93 -13.92 22.24
CA ALA A 354 -14.18 -12.49 22.20
C ALA A 354 -15.59 -12.14 21.65
N LEU A 355 -16.09 -12.91 20.68
CA LEU A 355 -17.45 -12.74 20.15
C LEU A 355 -18.56 -13.07 21.15
N LYS A 356 -18.25 -13.72 22.27
CA LYS A 356 -19.21 -13.98 23.36
C LYS A 356 -19.28 -12.81 24.36
N GLY A 357 -18.40 -11.83 24.22
CA GLY A 357 -18.40 -10.61 25.02
C GLY A 357 -19.51 -9.65 24.61
N ASP A 358 -19.84 -8.73 25.50
CA ASP A 358 -20.82 -7.66 25.27
C ASP A 358 -20.39 -6.78 24.10
N ALA A 359 -21.34 -6.45 23.23
CA ALA A 359 -21.06 -5.80 21.95
C ALA A 359 -20.29 -4.47 22.09
N ASP A 360 -20.54 -3.74 23.18
CA ASP A 360 -19.92 -2.45 23.48
C ASP A 360 -18.65 -2.57 24.35
N GLY A 361 -18.17 -3.77 24.66
CA GLY A 361 -17.00 -3.99 25.51
C GLY A 361 -17.24 -3.86 27.02
N ALA A 362 -18.49 -3.71 27.46
CA ALA A 362 -18.90 -3.74 28.87
C ALA A 362 -18.12 -2.82 29.82
N GLY A 363 -17.76 -1.61 29.37
CA GLY A 363 -17.03 -0.64 30.20
C GLY A 363 -15.52 -0.86 30.28
N LEU A 364 -14.98 -1.83 29.55
CA LEU A 364 -13.53 -2.00 29.35
C LEU A 364 -13.06 -1.14 28.16
N LEU A 365 -11.81 -0.70 28.21
CA LEU A 365 -11.12 0.02 27.15
C LEU A 365 -9.68 -0.49 27.04
N ALA A 366 -9.21 -0.69 25.82
CA ALA A 366 -7.83 -1.04 25.51
C ALA A 366 -7.28 0.01 24.55
N TYR A 367 -6.16 0.65 24.86
CA TYR A 367 -5.48 1.57 23.98
C TYR A 367 -4.21 0.90 23.52
N ASN A 368 -4.17 0.50 22.26
CA ASN A 368 -3.08 -0.31 21.72
C ASN A 368 -1.98 0.58 21.13
N THR A 369 -1.70 1.71 21.77
CA THR A 369 -0.94 2.83 21.21
C THR A 369 0.56 2.68 21.45
N LEU A 370 1.14 1.53 21.08
CA LEU A 370 2.56 1.22 21.27
C LEU A 370 3.48 2.17 20.48
N SER A 371 3.11 2.49 19.24
CA SER A 371 3.89 3.32 18.30
C SER A 371 3.32 4.73 18.13
N ALA A 372 2.82 5.30 19.24
CA ALA A 372 2.03 6.55 19.23
C ALA A 372 0.82 6.44 18.29
N GLU A 373 -0.02 7.47 18.18
CA GLU A 373 -1.13 7.46 17.23
C GLU A 373 -1.56 8.89 16.88
N PRO A 374 -0.90 9.54 15.88
CA PRO A 374 -1.14 10.93 15.54
C PRO A 374 -2.59 11.25 15.17
N ILE A 375 -3.31 10.31 14.52
CA ILE A 375 -4.73 10.46 14.18
C ILE A 375 -5.64 10.58 15.42
N MET A 376 -5.16 10.12 16.59
CA MET A 376 -5.82 10.29 17.88
C MET A 376 -5.26 11.47 18.69
N GLY A 377 -4.30 12.22 18.14
CA GLY A 377 -3.57 13.28 18.85
C GLY A 377 -2.58 12.76 19.89
N LEU A 378 -2.12 11.51 19.77
CA LEU A 378 -1.16 10.89 20.69
C LEU A 378 0.24 10.89 20.08
N GLU A 379 1.16 11.65 20.67
CA GLU A 379 2.55 11.74 20.20
C GLU A 379 3.47 10.70 20.87
N GLY A 380 3.06 10.18 22.03
CA GLY A 380 3.82 9.19 22.81
C GLY A 380 3.22 7.79 22.72
N GLY A 381 4.09 6.78 22.62
CA GLY A 381 3.69 5.38 22.69
C GLY A 381 3.39 4.91 24.12
N ARG A 382 2.15 4.53 24.40
CA ARG A 382 1.75 3.97 25.70
C ARG A 382 0.52 3.07 25.60
N PRO A 383 0.69 1.75 25.63
CA PRO A 383 -0.44 0.84 25.80
C PRO A 383 -1.13 1.05 27.15
N LEU A 384 -2.47 1.02 27.18
CA LEU A 384 -3.25 1.18 28.40
C LEU A 384 -4.51 0.30 28.37
N PHE A 385 -4.72 -0.48 29.42
CA PHE A 385 -5.96 -1.25 29.61
C PHE A 385 -6.67 -0.76 30.88
N THR A 386 -7.92 -0.33 30.74
CA THR A 386 -8.69 0.27 31.84
C THR A 386 -10.14 -0.18 31.81
N HIS A 387 -10.85 -0.01 32.91
CA HIS A 387 -12.26 -0.35 33.02
C HIS A 387 -12.96 0.50 34.08
N THR A 388 -14.29 0.66 33.94
CA THR A 388 -15.12 1.27 34.98
C THR A 388 -15.35 0.30 36.15
N PRO A 389 -15.74 0.78 37.35
CA PRO A 389 -15.99 -0.10 38.50
C PRO A 389 -17.13 -1.11 38.31
N ASP A 390 -18.09 -0.77 37.45
CA ASP A 390 -19.25 -1.60 37.08
C ASP A 390 -19.02 -2.45 35.82
N ALA A 391 -17.80 -2.45 35.27
CA ALA A 391 -17.46 -3.19 34.07
C ALA A 391 -17.58 -4.70 34.26
N THR A 392 -18.05 -5.41 33.23
CA THR A 392 -18.08 -6.87 33.24
C THR A 392 -16.72 -7.42 32.83
N PHE A 393 -15.82 -7.56 33.82
CA PHE A 393 -14.44 -7.96 33.61
C PHE A 393 -14.31 -9.47 33.33
N THR A 394 -14.45 -9.84 32.06
CA THR A 394 -14.30 -11.21 31.57
C THR A 394 -13.24 -11.29 30.48
N LEU A 395 -12.68 -12.49 30.27
CA LEU A 395 -11.74 -12.73 29.17
C LEU A 395 -12.36 -12.44 27.80
N ALA A 396 -13.65 -12.72 27.63
CA ALA A 396 -14.38 -12.41 26.41
C ALA A 396 -14.40 -10.90 26.14
N ASN A 397 -14.80 -10.10 27.13
CA ASN A 397 -14.82 -8.64 26.99
C ASN A 397 -13.41 -8.05 26.83
N ALA A 398 -12.41 -8.58 27.54
CA ALA A 398 -11.04 -8.12 27.43
C ALA A 398 -10.48 -8.29 26.01
N PHE A 399 -10.66 -9.45 25.37
CA PHE A 399 -10.22 -9.64 23.99
C PHE A 399 -11.11 -8.93 22.97
N ARG A 400 -12.40 -8.77 23.26
CA ARG A 400 -13.29 -8.01 22.37
C ARG A 400 -12.82 -6.56 22.26
N VAL A 401 -12.55 -5.89 23.38
CA VAL A 401 -12.08 -4.50 23.33
C VAL A 401 -10.70 -4.38 22.69
N GLN A 402 -9.82 -5.37 22.87
CA GLN A 402 -8.54 -5.40 22.16
C GLN A 402 -8.74 -5.40 20.64
N LEU A 403 -9.62 -6.27 20.12
CA LEU A 403 -9.96 -6.32 18.69
C LEU A 403 -10.69 -5.06 18.21
N MET A 404 -11.63 -4.52 19.00
CA MET A 404 -12.34 -3.28 18.65
C MET A 404 -11.37 -2.11 18.54
N SER A 405 -10.36 -2.06 19.40
CA SER A 405 -9.39 -0.95 19.48
C SER A 405 -8.45 -0.90 18.29
N VAL A 406 -8.17 -2.04 17.64
CA VAL A 406 -7.42 -2.09 16.37
C VAL A 406 -8.08 -1.22 15.30
N PHE A 407 -9.42 -1.14 15.30
CA PHE A 407 -10.18 -0.37 14.31
C PHE A 407 -10.53 1.04 14.79
N ALA A 408 -10.21 1.42 16.04
CA ALA A 408 -10.64 2.71 16.59
C ALA A 408 -9.99 3.90 15.86
N ALA A 409 -8.69 3.83 15.55
CA ALA A 409 -7.98 4.89 14.80
C ALA A 409 -8.56 5.06 13.40
N VAL A 410 -8.75 3.92 12.72
CA VAL A 410 -9.34 3.87 11.38
C VAL A 410 -10.77 4.44 11.39
N ARG A 411 -11.56 4.13 12.41
CA ARG A 411 -12.92 4.65 12.56
C ARG A 411 -12.94 6.17 12.82
N ILE A 412 -11.99 6.67 13.61
CA ILE A 412 -11.80 8.12 13.80
C ILE A 412 -11.49 8.80 12.46
N GLY A 413 -10.59 8.23 11.65
CA GLY A 413 -10.31 8.76 10.31
C GLY A 413 -11.52 8.67 9.37
N LEU A 414 -12.33 7.62 9.47
CA LEU A 414 -13.55 7.50 8.70
C LEU A 414 -14.61 8.55 9.08
N ASP A 415 -14.73 8.92 10.36
CA ASP A 415 -15.64 9.99 10.78
C ASP A 415 -15.26 11.34 10.13
N ILE A 416 -13.97 11.62 10.02
CA ILE A 416 -13.44 12.82 9.34
C ILE A 416 -13.84 12.82 7.85
N LEU A 417 -13.73 11.66 7.19
CA LEU A 417 -14.14 11.50 5.79
C LEU A 417 -15.67 11.59 5.63
N ALA A 418 -16.44 11.06 6.58
CA ALA A 418 -17.90 11.15 6.57
C ALA A 418 -18.37 12.62 6.65
N ASP A 419 -17.68 13.47 7.41
CA ASP A 419 -17.93 14.91 7.48
C ASP A 419 -17.63 15.67 6.17
N GLU A 420 -16.86 15.08 5.25
CA GLU A 420 -16.65 15.55 3.87
C GLU A 420 -17.72 15.01 2.88
N GLY A 421 -18.63 14.18 3.39
CA GLY A 421 -19.65 13.48 2.61
C GLY A 421 -19.09 12.33 1.78
N VAL A 422 -17.99 11.71 2.22
CA VAL A 422 -17.46 10.48 1.64
C VAL A 422 -18.34 9.30 2.07
N GLY A 423 -18.76 8.48 1.10
CA GLY A 423 -19.42 7.21 1.36
C GLY A 423 -18.50 6.03 1.10
N LEU A 424 -18.68 4.98 1.89
CA LEU A 424 -18.02 3.68 1.72
C LEU A 424 -19.11 2.61 1.76
N ASP A 425 -19.22 1.78 0.73
CA ASP A 425 -20.27 0.77 0.59
C ASP A 425 -19.80 -0.62 1.03
N LYS A 426 -18.54 -0.96 0.70
CA LYS A 426 -17.92 -2.24 1.06
C LYS A 426 -16.41 -2.08 1.25
N VAL A 427 -15.85 -2.88 2.15
CA VAL A 427 -14.40 -2.98 2.34
C VAL A 427 -13.92 -4.41 2.12
N PHE A 428 -12.80 -4.58 1.43
CA PHE A 428 -12.09 -5.86 1.36
C PHE A 428 -11.01 -5.90 2.45
N ALA A 429 -11.07 -6.88 3.35
CA ALA A 429 -10.16 -6.99 4.47
C ALA A 429 -9.11 -8.08 4.23
N HIS A 430 -7.84 -7.75 4.47
CA HIS A 430 -6.73 -8.70 4.37
C HIS A 430 -5.66 -8.44 5.44
N GLY A 431 -4.76 -9.40 5.63
CA GLY A 431 -3.72 -9.33 6.65
C GLY A 431 -3.87 -10.36 7.76
N GLY A 432 -2.87 -10.40 8.66
CA GLY A 432 -2.73 -11.44 9.67
C GLY A 432 -3.91 -11.50 10.66
N LEU A 433 -4.54 -10.37 10.95
CA LEU A 433 -5.65 -10.26 11.89
C LEU A 433 -6.88 -11.08 11.46
N PHE A 434 -7.07 -11.27 10.14
CA PHE A 434 -8.24 -11.92 9.58
C PHE A 434 -8.07 -13.44 9.39
N LYS A 435 -6.95 -14.02 9.84
CA LYS A 435 -6.66 -15.46 9.72
C LYS A 435 -7.66 -16.34 10.48
N THR A 436 -8.20 -15.85 11.61
CA THR A 436 -9.29 -16.52 12.32
C THR A 436 -10.62 -16.12 11.67
N PRO A 437 -11.30 -17.03 10.94
CA PRO A 437 -12.46 -16.65 10.13
C PRO A 437 -13.63 -16.17 10.98
N GLY A 438 -14.26 -15.08 10.56
CA GLY A 438 -15.55 -14.59 11.09
C GLY A 438 -15.47 -13.76 12.37
N VAL A 439 -14.29 -13.59 12.98
CA VAL A 439 -14.15 -12.83 14.23
C VAL A 439 -13.79 -11.38 13.95
N ALA A 440 -12.55 -11.12 13.53
CA ALA A 440 -12.07 -9.75 13.30
C ALA A 440 -12.84 -9.08 12.16
N GLN A 441 -13.29 -9.86 11.18
CA GLN A 441 -14.14 -9.41 10.07
C GLN A 441 -15.48 -8.87 10.57
N LYS A 442 -16.12 -9.56 11.53
CA LYS A 442 -17.40 -9.12 12.09
C LYS A 442 -17.22 -7.82 12.87
N ILE A 443 -16.18 -7.73 13.70
CA ILE A 443 -15.88 -6.51 14.46
C ILE A 443 -15.55 -5.34 13.52
N LEU A 444 -14.85 -5.58 12.42
CA LEU A 444 -14.61 -4.58 11.37
C LEU A 444 -15.92 -4.14 10.69
N ALA A 445 -16.76 -5.07 10.28
CA ALA A 445 -18.05 -4.76 9.66
C ALA A 445 -18.90 -3.89 10.60
N ASP A 446 -19.00 -4.29 11.86
CA ASP A 446 -19.73 -3.56 12.90
C ASP A 446 -19.14 -2.19 13.19
N SER A 447 -17.80 -2.07 13.23
CA SER A 447 -17.14 -0.79 13.50
C SER A 447 -17.37 0.22 12.39
N LEU A 448 -17.37 -0.22 11.13
CA LEU A 448 -17.60 0.65 9.97
C LEU A 448 -19.09 0.83 9.64
N GLY A 449 -19.97 -0.02 10.17
CA GLY A 449 -21.40 -0.04 9.85
C GLY A 449 -21.71 -0.50 8.43
N ILE A 450 -20.80 -1.23 7.77
CA ILE A 450 -20.91 -1.68 6.37
C ILE A 450 -20.42 -3.12 6.23
N ALA A 451 -20.65 -3.72 5.06
CA ALA A 451 -20.17 -5.07 4.77
C ALA A 451 -18.63 -5.13 4.64
N ALA A 452 -18.04 -6.14 5.28
CA ALA A 452 -16.63 -6.49 5.13
C ALA A 452 -16.51 -7.82 4.38
N SER A 453 -15.68 -7.85 3.34
CA SER A 453 -15.40 -9.04 2.56
C SER A 453 -13.99 -9.56 2.85
N VAL A 454 -13.82 -10.87 2.96
CA VAL A 454 -12.50 -11.53 3.01
C VAL A 454 -12.49 -12.65 1.99
N GLY A 455 -11.46 -12.69 1.15
CA GLY A 455 -11.27 -13.74 0.15
C GLY A 455 -9.87 -14.30 0.19
N GLU A 456 -9.67 -15.41 -0.51
CA GLU A 456 -8.33 -15.85 -0.89
C GLU A 456 -7.76 -14.83 -1.88
N THR A 457 -6.95 -13.89 -1.39
CA THR A 457 -6.13 -13.06 -2.27
C THR A 457 -5.07 -13.95 -2.89
N ALA A 458 -4.75 -13.77 -4.18
CA ALA A 458 -3.57 -14.39 -4.77
C ALA A 458 -2.36 -14.04 -3.88
N GLY A 459 -1.71 -15.04 -3.28
CA GLY A 459 -0.66 -14.87 -2.26
C GLY A 459 0.56 -14.07 -2.70
N GLU A 460 0.63 -13.69 -3.98
CA GLU A 460 1.69 -12.91 -4.60
C GLU A 460 1.45 -11.38 -4.57
N GLY A 461 0.29 -10.91 -4.09
CA GLY A 461 0.04 -9.50 -3.78
C GLY A 461 0.20 -8.56 -4.98
N GLY A 462 0.94 -7.45 -4.83
CA GLY A 462 1.04 -6.45 -5.89
C GLY A 462 1.89 -6.86 -7.11
N ALA A 463 2.75 -7.89 -7.01
CA ALA A 463 3.38 -8.50 -8.19
C ALA A 463 2.35 -9.16 -9.12
N TRP A 464 1.31 -9.76 -8.55
CA TRP A 464 0.16 -10.24 -9.31
C TRP A 464 -0.68 -9.05 -9.81
N GLY A 465 -0.94 -8.06 -8.97
CA GLY A 465 -1.68 -6.85 -9.34
C GLY A 465 -1.10 -6.13 -10.57
N ILE A 466 0.22 -5.96 -10.64
CA ILE A 466 0.86 -5.36 -11.82
C ILE A 466 0.84 -6.26 -13.05
N ALA A 467 0.89 -7.58 -12.89
CA ALA A 467 0.70 -8.52 -14.01
C ALA A 467 -0.74 -8.40 -14.58
N VAL A 468 -1.74 -8.22 -13.72
CA VAL A 468 -3.13 -7.97 -14.11
C VAL A 468 -3.25 -6.64 -14.88
N LEU A 469 -2.60 -5.56 -14.42
CA LEU A 469 -2.57 -4.28 -15.13
C LEU A 469 -1.88 -4.39 -16.51
N ALA A 470 -0.77 -5.13 -16.60
CA ALA A 470 -0.10 -5.43 -17.86
C ALA A 470 -1.04 -6.15 -18.83
N GLN A 471 -1.79 -7.14 -18.33
CA GLN A 471 -2.76 -7.87 -19.12
C GLN A 471 -3.99 -7.02 -19.48
N PHE A 472 -4.45 -6.13 -18.58
CA PHE A 472 -5.55 -5.19 -18.81
C PHE A 472 -5.24 -4.26 -19.99
N MET A 473 -4.04 -3.68 -20.04
CA MET A 473 -3.58 -2.86 -21.17
C MET A 473 -3.74 -3.59 -22.52
N LYS A 474 -3.45 -4.89 -22.56
CA LYS A 474 -3.50 -5.69 -23.78
C LYS A 474 -4.88 -6.26 -24.11
N SER A 475 -5.66 -6.60 -23.09
CA SER A 475 -6.83 -7.49 -23.21
C SER A 475 -8.16 -6.80 -22.92
N ARG A 476 -8.14 -5.51 -22.52
CA ARG A 476 -9.37 -4.76 -22.28
C ARG A 476 -10.20 -4.63 -23.54
N GLY A 477 -11.52 -4.69 -23.38
CA GLY A 477 -12.47 -4.32 -24.42
C GLY A 477 -12.39 -2.83 -24.75
N GLU A 478 -12.91 -2.44 -25.92
CA GLU A 478 -13.04 -1.03 -26.28
C GLU A 478 -13.94 -0.31 -25.26
N GLY A 479 -13.39 0.69 -24.58
CA GLY A 479 -14.08 1.45 -23.54
C GLY A 479 -14.26 0.71 -22.20
N GLU A 480 -13.73 -0.51 -22.05
CA GLU A 480 -13.80 -1.24 -20.77
C GLU A 480 -12.89 -0.59 -19.73
N THR A 481 -13.49 -0.21 -18.60
CA THR A 481 -12.79 0.41 -17.48
C THR A 481 -12.06 -0.62 -16.61
N LEU A 482 -11.09 -0.18 -15.80
CA LEU A 482 -10.38 -1.07 -14.88
C LEU A 482 -11.33 -1.76 -13.87
N PRO A 483 -12.25 -1.05 -13.18
CA PRO A 483 -13.23 -1.70 -12.30
C PRO A 483 -14.07 -2.77 -13.02
N GLU A 484 -14.58 -2.48 -14.22
CA GLU A 484 -15.38 -3.44 -15.00
C GLU A 484 -14.58 -4.68 -15.39
N TYR A 485 -13.31 -4.50 -15.78
CA TYR A 485 -12.42 -5.62 -16.10
C TYR A 485 -12.14 -6.50 -14.88
N LEU A 486 -11.86 -5.88 -13.72
CA LEU A 486 -11.62 -6.63 -12.48
C LEU A 486 -12.86 -7.41 -12.06
N ASP A 487 -14.03 -6.79 -12.02
CA ASP A 487 -15.28 -7.44 -11.60
C ASP A 487 -15.68 -8.58 -12.56
N SER A 488 -15.58 -8.37 -13.88
CA SER A 488 -16.15 -9.28 -14.87
C SER A 488 -15.21 -10.38 -15.38
N LYS A 489 -13.89 -10.19 -15.27
CA LYS A 489 -12.89 -11.13 -15.83
C LYS A 489 -11.93 -11.68 -14.80
N VAL A 490 -11.48 -10.84 -13.86
CA VAL A 490 -10.46 -11.24 -12.87
C VAL A 490 -11.09 -11.87 -11.65
N PHE A 491 -12.12 -11.24 -11.09
CA PHE A 491 -12.77 -11.63 -9.84
C PHE A 491 -14.17 -12.24 -10.05
N ALA A 492 -14.59 -12.48 -11.30
CA ALA A 492 -15.91 -13.04 -11.61
C ALA A 492 -16.23 -14.37 -10.91
N ASN A 493 -15.20 -15.18 -10.63
CA ASN A 493 -15.33 -16.46 -9.91
C ASN A 493 -14.64 -16.45 -8.52
N ALA A 494 -14.24 -15.27 -8.04
CA ALA A 494 -13.54 -15.18 -6.75
C ALA A 494 -14.50 -15.54 -5.61
N GLN A 495 -14.05 -16.46 -4.75
CA GLN A 495 -14.78 -16.79 -3.52
C GLN A 495 -14.43 -15.76 -2.45
N ALA A 496 -15.39 -14.91 -2.10
CA ALA A 496 -15.28 -14.00 -0.97
C ALA A 496 -16.36 -14.36 0.07
N THR A 497 -15.94 -14.39 1.33
CA THR A 497 -16.86 -14.42 2.47
C THR A 497 -17.23 -12.98 2.79
N VAL A 498 -18.50 -12.65 2.62
CA VAL A 498 -19.05 -11.35 2.99
C VAL A 498 -19.69 -11.45 4.36
N ILE A 499 -19.34 -10.52 5.25
CA ILE A 499 -19.90 -10.40 6.59
C ILE A 499 -20.53 -9.01 6.69
N ASP A 500 -21.84 -9.00 6.87
CA ASP A 500 -22.60 -7.76 7.07
C ASP A 500 -22.45 -7.26 8.51
N ALA A 501 -22.51 -5.93 8.64
CA ALA A 501 -22.60 -5.28 9.94
C ALA A 501 -23.96 -5.61 10.59
N ASP A 502 -23.94 -5.89 11.90
CA ASP A 502 -25.16 -5.94 12.68
C ASP A 502 -25.52 -4.53 13.17
N PRO A 503 -26.73 -4.00 12.91
CA PRO A 503 -27.08 -2.63 13.30
C PRO A 503 -27.03 -2.36 14.80
N ASP A 504 -27.24 -3.36 15.66
CA ASP A 504 -27.18 -3.21 17.10
C ASP A 504 -25.73 -3.33 17.61
N ASP A 505 -24.91 -4.20 17.01
CA ASP A 505 -23.47 -4.23 17.29
C ASP A 505 -22.76 -2.95 16.81
N ALA A 506 -23.16 -2.38 15.66
CA ALA A 506 -22.63 -1.10 15.18
C ALA A 506 -22.95 0.04 16.15
N LYS A 507 -24.19 0.13 16.65
CA LYS A 507 -24.56 1.09 17.73
C LYS A 507 -23.78 0.84 19.01
N ALA A 508 -23.49 -0.42 19.33
CA ALA A 508 -22.70 -0.78 20.50
C ALA A 508 -21.23 -0.37 20.34
N TYR A 509 -20.67 -0.52 19.13
CA TYR A 509 -19.34 -0.05 18.78
C TYR A 509 -19.25 1.48 18.90
N GLU A 510 -20.26 2.22 18.46
CA GLU A 510 -20.30 3.68 18.64
C GLU A 510 -20.24 4.08 20.12
N LYS A 511 -20.98 3.40 21.01
CA LYS A 511 -20.88 3.63 22.46
C LYS A 511 -19.49 3.33 23.01
N PHE A 512 -18.84 2.27 22.52
CA PHE A 512 -17.46 1.98 22.85
C PHE A 512 -16.53 3.12 22.40
N LEU A 513 -16.66 3.58 21.15
CA LEU A 513 -15.82 4.60 20.55
C LEU A 513 -15.99 5.96 21.22
N GLU A 514 -17.21 6.34 21.61
CA GLU A 514 -17.46 7.56 22.39
C GLU A 514 -16.67 7.55 23.72
N ARG A 515 -16.72 6.43 24.46
CA ARG A 515 -15.95 6.27 25.70
C ARG A 515 -14.45 6.22 25.44
N PHE A 516 -14.03 5.53 24.37
CA PHE A 516 -12.65 5.45 23.94
C PHE A 516 -12.07 6.85 23.66
N LYS A 517 -12.76 7.67 22.85
CA LYS A 517 -12.37 9.06 22.56
C LYS A 517 -12.32 9.91 23.84
N ALA A 518 -13.31 9.78 24.71
CA ALA A 518 -13.40 10.55 25.95
C ALA A 518 -12.26 10.26 26.95
N ALA A 519 -11.68 9.07 26.92
CA ALA A 519 -10.59 8.67 27.82
C ALA A 519 -9.17 8.78 27.21
N LEU A 520 -9.02 9.27 25.96
CA LEU A 520 -7.71 9.58 25.36
C LEU A 520 -6.82 10.49 26.24
N PRO A 521 -7.33 11.51 26.96
CA PRO A 521 -6.49 12.31 27.85
C PRO A 521 -5.80 11.50 28.96
N ALA A 522 -6.38 10.37 29.39
CA ALA A 522 -5.74 9.48 30.37
C ALA A 522 -4.55 8.73 29.76
N VAL A 523 -4.64 8.35 28.48
CA VAL A 523 -3.55 7.74 27.72
C VAL A 523 -2.41 8.72 27.54
N GLN A 524 -2.72 9.96 27.13
CA GLN A 524 -1.73 11.02 26.99
C GLN A 524 -1.03 11.30 28.33
N ALA A 525 -1.78 11.42 29.43
CA ALA A 525 -1.21 11.61 30.75
C ALA A 525 -0.29 10.43 31.15
N ALA A 526 -0.66 9.19 30.83
CA ALA A 526 0.19 8.03 31.08
C ALA A 526 1.47 8.05 30.22
N ALA A 527 1.41 8.55 28.99
CA ALA A 527 2.58 8.72 28.13
C ALA A 527 3.53 9.83 28.64
N ASP A 528 2.98 10.97 29.07
CA ASP A 528 3.76 12.14 29.52
C ASP A 528 4.51 11.91 30.85
N ASN A 529 4.01 11.01 31.69
CA ASN A 529 4.51 10.80 33.07
C ASN A 529 5.31 9.51 33.24
N SER A 530 5.93 9.01 32.16
CA SER A 530 6.51 7.67 32.11
C SER A 530 8.02 7.60 31.91
#